data_AF-A0AAN4ZZ51-F1
#
_entry.id   AF-A0AAN4ZZ51-F1
#
_cell.length_a   1.000
_cell.length_b   1.000
_cell.length_c   1.000
_cell.angle_alpha   90.00
_cell.angle_beta   90.00
_cell.angle_gamma   90.00
#
_symmetry.space_group_name_H-M   'P 1'
#
loop_
_entity.id
_entity.type
_entity.pdbx_description
1 polymer ?
#
loop_
_entity_poly.entity_id
_entity_poly.type
_entity_poly.pdbx_seq_one_letter_code
_entity_poly.pdbx_strand_id
1 'polypeptide(L)'
;MIRRPQTQAPAAAIAALAMLGGCAPAQGVGAPAEARGAGAPPVVYRGIDTVLIDKDLVDFRVSMTGALGPDDVLAYARCAAAQYALIRGFGFARQVRTTVNVDGGVWRADAVYTISAALPPGPKTIDAEVTVRDCGAQGIPTV
;
A
#
# COMPACT_ATOMS: atom_id res chain seq x y z
N MET A 1 19.60 64.87 44.10
CA MET A 1 19.08 64.24 42.87
C MET A 1 20.17 64.33 41.82
N ILE A 2 20.64 63.19 41.29
CA ILE A 2 21.38 62.95 40.02
C ILE A 2 21.99 61.54 40.18
N ARG A 3 21.38 60.54 39.54
CA ARG A 3 21.96 59.21 39.31
C ARG A 3 22.10 59.05 37.78
N ARG A 4 23.33 58.77 37.31
CA ARG A 4 23.62 58.14 36.00
C ARG A 4 23.08 56.68 36.03
N PRO A 5 23.13 55.83 34.97
CA PRO A 5 23.64 55.89 33.59
C PRO A 5 22.55 55.37 32.58
N GLN A 6 22.70 55.09 31.27
CA GLN A 6 23.54 54.11 30.56
C GLN A 6 23.30 54.28 29.04
N THR A 7 24.37 54.11 28.26
CA THR A 7 24.40 53.84 26.81
C THR A 7 23.78 52.48 26.47
N GLN A 8 22.96 52.43 25.41
CA GLN A 8 22.54 51.16 24.77
C GLN A 8 22.77 51.25 23.25
N ALA A 9 23.58 50.32 22.74
CA ALA A 9 23.68 50.01 21.32
C ALA A 9 22.71 48.84 20.99
N PRO A 10 22.04 48.82 19.82
CA PRO A 10 21.15 47.73 19.45
C PRO A 10 21.92 46.63 18.69
N ALA A 11 21.97 45.43 19.24
CA ALA A 11 22.46 44.24 18.55
C ALA A 11 21.28 43.33 18.15
N ALA A 12 21.02 43.33 16.85
CA ALA A 12 20.55 42.26 15.96
C ALA A 12 19.66 41.13 16.52
N ALA A 13 18.51 41.01 15.86
CA ALA A 13 17.56 39.90 15.90
C ALA A 13 18.14 38.58 15.37
N ILE A 14 17.76 37.46 15.99
CA ILE A 14 17.73 36.14 15.34
C ILE A 14 16.44 35.45 15.79
N ALA A 15 15.48 35.36 14.86
CA ALA A 15 14.27 34.57 15.00
C ALA A 15 14.57 33.10 14.64
N ALA A 16 14.31 32.17 15.55
CA ALA A 16 14.41 30.74 15.28
C ALA A 16 13.02 30.18 14.95
N LEU A 17 12.76 29.91 13.67
CA LEU A 17 11.61 29.11 13.22
C LEU A 17 11.97 27.62 13.36
N ALA A 18 11.31 26.91 14.28
CA ALA A 18 11.36 25.46 14.35
C ALA A 18 10.33 24.86 13.37
N MET A 19 10.81 24.32 12.24
CA MET A 19 10.03 23.49 11.34
C MET A 19 9.98 22.06 11.90
N LEU A 20 8.84 21.66 12.45
CA LEU A 20 8.59 20.26 12.83
C LEU A 20 8.14 19.48 11.59
N GLY A 21 9.07 18.71 11.00
CA GLY A 21 8.78 17.76 9.95
C GLY A 21 8.04 16.54 10.50
N GLY A 22 6.78 16.35 10.10
CA GLY A 22 6.01 15.15 10.39
C GLY A 22 6.28 14.07 9.35
N CYS A 23 6.95 12.98 9.73
CA CYS A 23 6.94 11.75 8.95
C CYS A 23 5.61 11.02 9.19
N ALA A 24 4.75 10.97 8.18
CA ALA A 24 3.63 10.04 8.16
C ALA A 24 4.13 8.69 7.61
N PRO A 25 3.83 7.54 8.24
CA PRO A 25 4.12 6.25 7.63
C PRO A 25 3.13 6.03 6.47
N ALA A 26 3.67 5.79 5.27
CA ALA A 26 2.88 5.29 4.15
C ALA A 26 2.36 3.90 4.52
N GLN A 27 1.05 3.78 4.76
CA GLN A 27 0.42 2.54 5.19
C GLN A 27 0.16 1.65 3.96
N GLY A 28 0.77 0.46 3.92
CA GLY A 28 0.28 -0.69 3.14
C GLY A 28 0.79 -0.84 1.70
N VAL A 29 2.09 -0.69 1.47
CA VAL A 29 2.74 -1.12 0.21
C VAL A 29 3.72 -2.23 0.56
N GLY A 30 3.50 -3.44 0.02
CA GLY A 30 4.42 -4.57 0.22
C GLY A 30 5.85 -4.19 -0.16
N ALA A 31 6.84 -4.73 0.53
CA ALA A 31 8.22 -4.34 0.27
C ALA A 31 8.66 -4.89 -1.10
N PRO A 32 9.22 -4.05 -2.00
CA PRO A 32 9.78 -4.54 -3.26
C PRO A 32 10.87 -5.58 -2.97
N ALA A 33 11.02 -6.56 -3.86
CA ALA A 33 11.98 -7.65 -3.66
C ALA A 33 13.42 -7.16 -3.40
N GLU A 34 13.79 -6.03 -3.99
CA GLU A 34 15.10 -5.38 -3.86
C GLU A 34 15.31 -4.70 -2.50
N ALA A 35 14.23 -4.35 -1.79
CA ALA A 35 14.29 -3.78 -0.43
C ALA A 35 14.32 -4.85 0.67
N ARG A 36 14.24 -6.14 0.30
CA ARG A 36 14.31 -7.25 1.26
C ARG A 36 15.77 -7.46 1.65
N GLY A 37 16.08 -7.23 2.93
CA GLY A 37 17.44 -7.33 3.45
C GLY A 37 18.10 -8.68 3.16
N ALA A 38 19.44 -8.69 3.13
CA ALA A 38 20.23 -9.89 2.89
C ALA A 38 19.84 -11.00 3.89
N GLY A 39 19.29 -12.11 3.38
CA GLY A 39 18.85 -13.25 4.19
C GLY A 39 17.32 -13.46 4.25
N ALA A 40 16.51 -12.58 3.67
CA ALA A 40 15.08 -12.85 3.52
C ALA A 40 14.84 -14.09 2.63
N PRO A 41 13.87 -14.97 2.99
CA PRO A 41 13.51 -16.11 2.15
C PRO A 41 13.01 -15.63 0.77
N PRO A 42 13.27 -16.40 -0.30
CA PRO A 42 12.78 -16.05 -1.63
C PRO A 42 11.25 -16.03 -1.64
N VAL A 43 10.68 -15.03 -2.31
CA VAL A 43 9.23 -14.97 -2.48
C VAL A 43 8.78 -15.91 -3.59
N VAL A 44 7.79 -16.73 -3.27
CA VAL A 44 7.15 -17.63 -4.22
C VAL A 44 5.65 -17.34 -4.21
N TYR A 45 5.16 -16.83 -5.34
CA TYR A 45 3.73 -16.66 -5.60
C TYR A 45 3.16 -18.00 -6.06
N ARG A 46 2.14 -18.50 -5.37
CA ARG A 46 1.61 -19.86 -5.58
C ARG A 46 0.30 -19.90 -6.37
N GLY A 47 0.00 -18.84 -7.12
CA GLY A 47 -1.21 -18.71 -7.93
C GLY A 47 -2.28 -17.82 -7.33
N ILE A 48 -3.33 -17.59 -8.12
CA ILE A 48 -4.49 -16.74 -7.83
C ILE A 48 -5.74 -17.54 -8.21
N ASP A 49 -6.61 -17.81 -7.25
CA ASP A 49 -7.96 -18.30 -7.52
C ASP A 49 -8.92 -17.11 -7.56
N THR A 50 -9.60 -16.94 -8.69
CA THR A 50 -10.60 -15.87 -8.87
C THR A 50 -12.00 -16.45 -8.78
N VAL A 51 -12.76 -16.03 -7.77
CA VAL A 51 -14.14 -16.48 -7.55
C VAL A 51 -15.09 -15.32 -7.77
N LEU A 52 -15.84 -15.36 -8.87
CA LEU A 52 -16.88 -14.38 -9.15
C LEU A 52 -18.08 -14.65 -8.23
N ILE A 53 -18.41 -13.69 -7.35
CA ILE A 53 -19.56 -13.79 -6.43
C ILE A 53 -20.80 -13.16 -7.08
N ASP A 54 -20.63 -12.01 -7.72
CA ASP A 54 -21.66 -11.29 -8.47
C ASP A 54 -21.00 -10.57 -9.66
N LYS A 55 -21.76 -9.88 -10.53
CA LYS A 55 -21.26 -9.26 -11.77
C LYS A 55 -20.00 -8.42 -11.54
N ASP A 56 -19.98 -7.71 -10.41
CA ASP A 56 -18.98 -6.74 -10.01
C ASP A 56 -18.36 -7.03 -8.64
N LEU A 57 -18.71 -8.15 -7.99
CA LEU A 57 -18.15 -8.57 -6.70
C LEU A 57 -17.33 -9.85 -6.88
N VAL A 58 -16.04 -9.80 -6.54
CA VAL A 58 -15.08 -10.86 -6.85
C VAL A 58 -14.21 -11.13 -5.62
N ASP A 59 -14.01 -12.41 -5.31
CA ASP A 59 -13.08 -12.88 -4.27
C ASP A 59 -11.79 -13.38 -4.93
N PHE A 60 -10.67 -12.79 -4.55
CA PHE A 60 -9.33 -13.21 -4.97
C PHE A 60 -8.66 -13.93 -3.83
N ARG A 61 -8.41 -15.22 -4.03
CA ARG A 61 -7.69 -16.05 -3.07
C ARG A 61 -6.29 -16.26 -3.57
N VAL A 62 -5.34 -15.75 -2.82
CA VAL A 62 -3.93 -15.80 -3.19
C VAL A 62 -3.14 -16.52 -2.12
N SER A 63 -2.05 -17.16 -2.53
CA SER A 63 -1.11 -17.72 -1.57
C SER A 63 0.33 -17.50 -1.98
N MET A 64 1.19 -17.31 -0.99
CA MET A 64 2.63 -17.08 -1.20
C MET A 64 3.46 -17.61 -0.03
N THR A 65 4.73 -17.86 -0.28
CA THR A 65 5.76 -18.04 0.76
C THR A 65 6.78 -16.92 0.68
N GLY A 66 7.58 -16.77 1.74
CA GLY A 66 8.62 -15.74 1.80
C GLY A 66 8.11 -14.32 2.07
N ALA A 67 6.82 -14.16 2.37
CA ALA A 67 6.27 -12.89 2.86
C ALA A 67 6.86 -12.55 4.23
N LEU A 68 7.23 -11.28 4.40
CA LEU A 68 7.73 -10.68 5.63
C LEU A 68 6.60 -10.29 6.59
N GLY A 69 5.39 -10.14 6.06
CA GLY A 69 4.19 -9.82 6.83
C GLY A 69 2.91 -9.92 6.00
N PRO A 70 1.75 -9.63 6.60
CA PRO A 70 0.45 -9.72 5.93
C PRO A 70 0.36 -8.78 4.72
N ASP A 71 1.05 -7.63 4.75
CA ASP A 71 1.01 -6.64 3.67
C ASP A 71 1.55 -7.18 2.34
N ASP A 72 2.46 -8.15 2.35
CA ASP A 72 2.98 -8.76 1.13
C ASP A 72 1.91 -9.58 0.40
N VAL A 73 1.17 -10.43 1.14
CA VAL A 73 0.08 -11.24 0.55
C VAL A 73 -1.14 -10.38 0.20
N LEU A 74 -1.37 -9.29 0.93
CA LEU A 74 -2.39 -8.29 0.60
C LEU A 74 -2.03 -7.50 -0.66
N ALA A 75 -0.76 -7.16 -0.86
CA ALA A 75 -0.28 -6.52 -2.09
C ALA A 75 -0.50 -7.45 -3.29
N TYR A 76 -0.21 -8.75 -3.13
CA TYR A 76 -0.46 -9.74 -4.17
C TYR A 76 -1.95 -9.83 -4.53
N ALA A 77 -2.85 -9.91 -3.54
CA ALA A 77 -4.29 -9.90 -3.78
C ALA A 77 -4.78 -8.61 -4.48
N ARG A 78 -4.19 -7.46 -4.13
CA ARG A 78 -4.49 -6.18 -4.76
C ARG A 78 -4.06 -6.13 -6.23
N CYS A 79 -2.90 -6.68 -6.54
CA CYS A 79 -2.39 -6.78 -7.92
C CYS A 79 -3.30 -7.66 -8.79
N ALA A 80 -3.76 -8.80 -8.25
CA ALA A 80 -4.75 -9.66 -8.89
C ALA A 80 -6.06 -8.91 -9.17
N ALA A 81 -6.60 -8.21 -8.18
CA ALA A 81 -7.85 -7.47 -8.30
C ALA A 81 -7.77 -6.35 -9.35
N ALA A 82 -6.66 -5.60 -9.36
CA ALA A 82 -6.46 -4.52 -10.33
C ALA A 82 -6.44 -5.03 -11.77
N GLN A 83 -5.68 -6.09 -12.02
CA GLN A 83 -5.58 -6.65 -13.38
C GLN A 83 -6.89 -7.29 -13.84
N TYR A 84 -7.60 -7.96 -12.94
CA TYR A 84 -8.92 -8.49 -13.25
C TYR A 84 -9.92 -7.39 -13.62
N ALA A 85 -9.90 -6.25 -12.92
CA ALA A 85 -10.74 -5.11 -13.26
C ALA A 85 -10.47 -4.64 -14.70
N LEU A 86 -9.20 -4.49 -15.09
CA LEU A 86 -8.84 -4.11 -16.47
C LEU A 86 -9.28 -5.15 -17.50
N ILE A 87 -9.09 -6.45 -17.23
CA ILE A 87 -9.51 -7.55 -18.12
C ILE A 87 -11.03 -7.50 -18.37
N ARG A 88 -11.81 -7.06 -17.38
CA ARG A 88 -13.27 -6.93 -17.45
C ARG A 88 -13.74 -5.57 -18.00
N GLY A 89 -12.82 -4.69 -18.42
CA GLY A 89 -13.14 -3.37 -18.98
C GLY A 89 -13.49 -2.30 -17.94
N PHE A 90 -13.08 -2.49 -16.68
CA PHE A 90 -13.26 -1.53 -15.59
C PHE A 90 -11.98 -0.76 -15.29
N GLY A 91 -12.10 0.42 -14.67
CA GLY A 91 -10.96 1.27 -14.30
C GLY A 91 -10.62 1.25 -12.80
N PHE A 92 -11.51 0.70 -11.97
CA PHE A 92 -11.37 0.75 -10.53
C PHE A 92 -11.73 -0.57 -9.86
N ALA A 93 -11.16 -0.79 -8.68
CA ALA A 93 -11.72 -1.73 -7.72
C ALA A 93 -11.78 -1.10 -6.32
N ARG A 94 -12.55 -1.69 -5.41
CA ARG A 94 -12.59 -1.29 -4.00
C ARG A 94 -12.60 -2.53 -3.13
N GLN A 95 -11.69 -2.58 -2.16
CA GLN A 95 -11.64 -3.69 -1.21
C GLN A 95 -12.88 -3.65 -0.29
N VAL A 96 -13.61 -4.75 -0.22
CA VAL A 96 -14.78 -4.92 0.65
C VAL A 96 -14.39 -5.60 1.96
N ARG A 97 -13.69 -6.73 1.86
CA ARG A 97 -13.18 -7.47 3.03
C ARG A 97 -11.91 -8.22 2.67
N THR A 98 -11.11 -8.51 3.68
CA THR A 98 -9.97 -9.41 3.53
C THR A 98 -9.72 -10.18 4.80
N THR A 99 -9.39 -11.46 4.65
CA THR A 99 -8.90 -12.31 5.73
C THR A 99 -7.51 -12.80 5.35
N VAL A 100 -6.57 -12.77 6.30
CA VAL A 100 -5.21 -13.25 6.12
C VAL A 100 -4.96 -14.36 7.13
N ASN A 101 -4.40 -15.47 6.65
CA ASN A 101 -4.01 -16.62 7.47
C ASN A 101 -2.58 -17.03 7.13
N VAL A 102 -1.85 -17.53 8.12
CA VAL A 102 -0.51 -18.09 7.95
C VAL A 102 -0.44 -19.47 8.57
N ASP A 103 0.01 -20.44 7.79
CA ASP A 103 0.19 -21.83 8.23
C ASP A 103 1.41 -22.45 7.54
N GLY A 104 2.33 -23.04 8.30
CA GLY A 104 3.55 -23.63 7.77
C GLY A 104 4.41 -22.68 6.92
N GLY A 105 4.39 -21.37 7.19
CA GLY A 105 5.08 -20.35 6.39
C GLY A 105 4.41 -19.99 5.05
N VAL A 106 3.26 -20.59 4.76
CA VAL A 106 2.39 -20.21 3.63
C VAL A 106 1.41 -19.14 4.10
N TRP A 107 1.52 -17.96 3.50
CA TRP A 107 0.57 -16.87 3.67
C TRP A 107 -0.56 -17.03 2.68
N ARG A 108 -1.80 -16.90 3.15
CA ARG A 108 -3.00 -16.87 2.32
C ARG A 108 -3.79 -15.60 2.59
N ALA A 109 -4.34 -15.01 1.54
CA ALA A 109 -5.33 -13.95 1.67
C ALA A 109 -6.56 -14.28 0.82
N ASP A 110 -7.74 -14.17 1.44
CA ASP A 110 -9.05 -14.22 0.78
C ASP A 110 -9.59 -12.79 0.76
N ALA A 111 -9.55 -12.14 -0.39
CA ALA A 111 -9.78 -10.71 -0.52
C ALA A 111 -10.89 -10.40 -1.51
N VAL A 112 -12.00 -9.87 -1.00
CA VAL A 112 -13.18 -9.51 -1.81
C VAL A 112 -13.10 -8.06 -2.24
N TYR A 113 -13.32 -7.83 -3.53
CA TYR A 113 -13.34 -6.52 -4.16
C TYR A 113 -14.61 -6.31 -4.97
N THR A 114 -15.09 -5.07 -5.00
CA THR A 114 -16.00 -4.61 -6.06
C THR A 114 -15.22 -3.99 -7.21
N ILE A 115 -15.53 -4.31 -8.47
CA ILE A 115 -14.93 -3.68 -9.66
C ILE A 115 -15.91 -2.68 -10.28
N SER A 116 -15.41 -1.56 -10.82
CA SER A 116 -16.27 -0.46 -11.30
C SER A 116 -15.65 0.35 -12.43
N ALA A 117 -16.50 0.86 -13.32
CA ALA A 117 -16.09 1.71 -14.45
C ALA A 117 -15.79 3.15 -14.00
N ALA A 118 -16.53 3.64 -13.01
CA ALA A 118 -16.33 4.95 -12.39
C ALA A 118 -15.79 4.79 -10.98
N LEU A 119 -15.19 5.85 -10.45
CA LEU A 119 -14.62 5.86 -9.10
C LEU A 119 -15.68 5.48 -8.05
N PRO A 120 -15.57 4.32 -7.38
CA PRO A 120 -16.56 3.89 -6.40
C PRO A 120 -16.46 4.74 -5.13
N PRO A 121 -17.59 5.03 -4.45
CA PRO A 121 -17.56 5.70 -3.17
C PRO A 121 -16.97 4.79 -2.08
N GLY A 122 -16.39 5.43 -1.07
CA GLY A 122 -15.83 4.76 0.10
C GLY A 122 -14.30 4.69 0.10
N PRO A 123 -13.72 4.19 1.21
CA PRO A 123 -12.27 4.07 1.36
C PRO A 123 -11.72 2.86 0.57
N LYS A 124 -10.39 2.79 0.47
CA LYS A 124 -9.66 1.64 -0.13
C LYS A 124 -10.03 1.35 -1.59
N THR A 125 -10.32 2.42 -2.33
CA THR A 125 -10.45 2.40 -3.78
C THR A 125 -9.08 2.34 -4.43
N ILE A 126 -8.95 1.54 -5.48
CA ILE A 126 -7.75 1.40 -6.30
C ILE A 126 -8.06 1.87 -7.71
N ASP A 127 -7.14 2.64 -8.27
CA ASP A 127 -7.05 2.85 -9.71
C ASP A 127 -6.35 1.62 -10.31
N ALA A 128 -7.02 0.94 -11.22
CA ALA A 128 -6.57 -0.35 -11.72
C ALA A 128 -5.32 -0.22 -12.62
N GLU A 129 -5.26 0.80 -13.46
CA GLU A 129 -4.13 1.02 -14.37
C GLU A 129 -2.86 1.37 -13.59
N VAL A 130 -2.98 2.33 -12.66
CA VAL A 130 -1.88 2.73 -11.78
C VAL A 130 -1.40 1.54 -10.96
N THR A 131 -2.32 0.77 -10.37
CA THR A 131 -1.96 -0.37 -9.53
C THR A 131 -1.25 -1.47 -10.33
N VAL A 132 -1.73 -1.83 -11.53
CA VAL A 132 -1.07 -2.86 -12.35
C VAL A 132 0.35 -2.43 -12.74
N ARG A 133 0.53 -1.17 -13.12
CA ARG A 133 1.88 -0.62 -13.40
C ARG A 133 2.79 -0.74 -12.18
N ASP A 134 2.30 -0.34 -11.01
CA ASP A 134 3.10 -0.36 -9.78
C ASP A 134 3.40 -1.80 -9.32
N CYS A 135 2.50 -2.75 -9.57
CA CYS A 135 2.72 -4.18 -9.35
C CYS A 135 3.84 -4.73 -10.24
N GLY A 136 3.83 -4.37 -11.54
CA GLY A 136 4.89 -4.74 -12.48
C GLY A 136 6.25 -4.18 -12.07
N ALA A 137 6.30 -2.93 -11.61
CA ALA A 137 7.53 -2.31 -11.10
C ALA A 137 8.08 -3.02 -9.84
N GLN A 138 7.21 -3.62 -9.03
CA GLN A 138 7.59 -4.37 -7.82
C GLN A 138 7.85 -5.87 -8.07
N GLY A 139 7.63 -6.35 -9.30
CA GLY A 139 7.72 -7.77 -9.64
C GLY A 139 6.61 -8.63 -9.02
N ILE A 140 5.46 -8.05 -8.66
CA ILE A 140 4.31 -8.78 -8.12
C ILE A 140 3.44 -9.25 -9.31
N PRO A 141 3.22 -10.56 -9.49
CA PRO A 141 2.39 -11.06 -10.57
C PRO A 141 0.93 -10.63 -10.40
N THR A 142 0.26 -10.46 -11.52
CA THR A 142 -1.11 -9.96 -11.59
C THR A 142 -2.13 -11.00 -12.10
N VAL A 143 -1.65 -12.08 -12.73
CA VAL A 143 -2.40 -13.27 -13.21
C VAL A 143 -1.53 -14.52 -13.14
#